data_AF-A0A085W5S0-F1
#
_entry.id   AF-A0A085W5S0-F1
#
_cell.length_a   1.000
_cell.length_b   1.000
_cell.length_c   1.000
_cell.angle_alpha   90.00
_cell.angle_beta   90.00
_cell.angle_gamma   90.00
#
_symmetry.space_group_name_H-M   'P 1'
#
loop_
_entity.id
_entity.type
_entity.pdbx_description
1 polymer ?
#
loop_
_entity_poly.entity_id
_entity_poly.type
_entity_poly.pdbx_seq_one_letter_code
_entity_poly.pdbx_strand_id
1 'polypeptide(L)'
;MAESLHSLAALERALSTASAPVSSLTPEQVEARVDRVTALMARSAYDEAARASEALLTEGLRDVRLVTPCLFGAFLERGPRALPGIFSALHRVLTRSWEQLGPSDKKPVVADSGLLWLFKSLHKHLEFHGRAQDDVWRKWCESCEASEIQEALQRASELFEALEQLLPKGGGTTRLLQLTGWLTENRELFSETPARPARAQAEESPRAAAISERWEEAPSADPEEEAEDEEDEEQEEATEEQALEAEDDSEEEILFEPVAVPQPRLPPQPGLEPSPALEQLLHKLTAFDQLVERQDFSRASMIATDVLHVIDHFDPLVYLPSLFTRFLSGLSAHAGSIEPRMQSPRSLGERALERLYRTDLQAFLNSSSGVEDAP
;
A
#
# COMPACT_ATOMS: atom_id res chain seq x y z
N MET A 1 21.10 -23.52 -10.57
CA MET A 1 20.15 -22.39 -10.72
C MET A 1 18.96 -22.82 -11.59
N ALA A 2 18.07 -23.65 -11.07
CA ALA A 2 16.89 -24.13 -11.79
C ALA A 2 15.73 -24.38 -10.80
N GLU A 3 15.35 -23.36 -10.03
CA GLU A 3 14.24 -23.43 -9.07
C GLU A 3 13.44 -22.13 -9.05
N SER A 4 12.80 -21.74 -10.16
CA SER A 4 12.01 -20.48 -10.24
C SER A 4 10.60 -20.69 -10.86
N LEU A 5 10.21 -21.95 -11.08
CA LEU A 5 8.82 -22.30 -11.44
C LEU A 5 7.92 -22.54 -10.22
N HIS A 6 8.44 -22.45 -9.00
CA HIS A 6 7.83 -23.05 -7.82
C HIS A 6 6.69 -22.20 -7.21
N SER A 7 6.89 -20.94 -6.84
CA SER A 7 5.92 -20.19 -5.99
C SER A 7 4.43 -20.27 -6.39
N LEU A 8 4.02 -19.93 -7.63
CA LEU A 8 2.60 -19.99 -8.03
C LEU A 8 2.07 -21.43 -8.11
N ALA A 9 2.82 -22.34 -8.73
CA ALA A 9 2.43 -23.74 -8.86
C ALA A 9 2.48 -24.49 -7.51
N ALA A 10 3.37 -24.07 -6.61
CA ALA A 10 3.51 -24.58 -5.27
C ALA A 10 2.39 -24.08 -4.38
N LEU A 11 2.01 -22.81 -4.47
CA LEU A 11 0.81 -22.28 -3.83
C LEU A 11 -0.43 -23.04 -4.31
N GLU A 12 -0.59 -23.22 -5.62
CA GLU A 12 -1.70 -24.01 -6.16
C GLU A 12 -1.69 -25.46 -5.67
N ARG A 13 -0.52 -26.10 -5.63
CA ARG A 13 -0.37 -27.48 -5.15
C ARG A 13 -0.69 -27.57 -3.66
N ALA A 14 -0.14 -26.68 -2.85
CA ALA A 14 -0.37 -26.59 -1.41
C ALA A 14 -1.87 -26.40 -1.10
N LEU A 15 -2.54 -25.50 -1.82
CA LEU A 15 -3.97 -25.23 -1.63
C LEU A 15 -4.88 -26.29 -2.26
N SER A 16 -4.39 -27.10 -3.20
CA SER A 16 -5.14 -28.22 -3.80
C SER A 16 -5.07 -29.50 -2.97
N THR A 17 -3.98 -29.70 -2.23
CA THR A 17 -3.82 -30.89 -1.38
C THR A 17 -4.75 -30.78 -0.16
N ALA A 18 -5.95 -31.34 -0.29
CA ALA A 18 -6.95 -31.49 0.76
C ALA A 18 -6.50 -32.41 1.93
N SER A 19 -5.27 -32.89 1.91
CA SER A 19 -4.75 -33.91 2.83
C SER A 19 -3.24 -33.73 3.05
N ALA A 20 -2.80 -32.51 3.35
CA ALA A 20 -1.55 -32.38 4.10
C ALA A 20 -1.86 -32.76 5.56
N PRO A 21 -1.03 -33.58 6.23
CA PRO A 21 -1.26 -33.89 7.63
C PRO A 21 -1.38 -32.58 8.40
N VAL A 22 -2.43 -32.49 9.24
CA VAL A 22 -2.59 -31.38 10.18
C VAL A 22 -1.26 -31.22 10.89
N SER A 23 -0.57 -30.10 10.63
CA SER A 23 0.67 -29.78 11.30
C SER A 23 0.42 -29.95 12.81
N SER A 24 1.17 -30.83 13.47
CA SER A 24 1.05 -31.08 14.91
C SER A 24 1.59 -29.91 15.75
N LEU A 25 1.56 -28.70 15.19
CA LEU A 25 2.08 -27.48 15.76
C LEU A 25 1.05 -26.90 16.72
N THR A 26 1.54 -26.40 17.85
CA THR A 26 0.72 -25.58 18.74
C THR A 26 0.45 -24.22 18.10
N PRO A 27 -0.61 -23.49 18.51
CA PRO A 27 -0.86 -22.13 18.03
C PRO A 27 0.35 -21.19 18.18
N GLU A 28 1.08 -21.28 19.29
CA GLU A 28 2.29 -20.51 19.55
C GLU A 28 3.41 -20.81 18.54
N GLN A 29 3.56 -22.09 18.15
CA GLN A 29 4.53 -22.49 17.13
C GLN A 29 4.13 -22.01 15.73
N VAL A 30 2.82 -21.97 15.43
CA VAL A 30 2.33 -21.38 14.19
C VAL A 30 2.66 -19.89 14.16
N GLU A 31 2.35 -19.17 15.23
CA GLU A 31 2.58 -17.73 15.33
C GLU A 31 4.06 -17.39 15.17
N ALA A 32 4.95 -18.05 15.92
CA ALA A 32 6.39 -17.82 15.81
C ALA A 32 6.95 -18.05 14.40
N ARG A 33 6.38 -18.99 13.63
CA ARG A 33 6.78 -19.24 12.24
C ARG A 33 6.27 -18.17 11.29
N VAL A 34 5.05 -17.67 11.50
CA VAL A 34 4.49 -16.57 10.71
C VAL A 34 5.19 -15.26 11.03
N ASP A 35 5.49 -14.98 12.31
CA ASP A 35 6.24 -13.80 12.75
C ASP A 35 7.62 -13.71 12.11
N ARG A 36 8.28 -14.85 11.90
CA ARG A 36 9.54 -14.89 11.14
C ARG A 36 9.38 -14.36 9.71
N VAL A 37 8.27 -14.69 9.04
CA VAL A 37 7.95 -14.16 7.71
C VAL A 37 7.61 -12.67 7.79
N THR A 38 6.86 -12.24 8.79
CA THR A 38 6.55 -10.83 9.01
C THR A 38 7.82 -10.00 9.26
N ALA A 39 8.76 -10.50 10.06
CA ALA A 39 10.04 -9.84 10.30
C ALA A 39 10.91 -9.74 9.03
N LEU A 40 10.89 -10.78 8.19
CA LEU A 40 11.52 -10.79 6.87
C LEU A 40 10.94 -9.69 5.95
N MET A 41 9.63 -9.50 6.00
CA MET A 41 8.93 -8.48 5.23
C MET A 41 9.22 -7.07 5.72
N ALA A 42 9.28 -6.88 7.04
CA ALA A 42 9.61 -5.61 7.67
C ALA A 42 11.01 -5.11 7.30
N ARG A 43 11.98 -6.01 7.18
CA ARG A 43 13.36 -5.68 6.73
C ARG A 43 13.54 -5.66 5.21
N SER A 44 12.46 -5.68 4.44
CA SER A 44 12.48 -5.74 2.97
C SER A 44 13.22 -6.94 2.36
N ALA A 45 13.42 -8.02 3.12
CA ALA A 45 14.02 -9.27 2.64
C ALA A 45 12.95 -10.12 1.91
N TYR A 46 12.37 -9.57 0.85
CA TYR A 46 11.18 -10.12 0.19
C TYR A 46 11.40 -11.49 -0.44
N ASP A 47 12.58 -11.75 -1.01
CA ASP A 47 12.91 -13.05 -1.59
C ASP A 47 12.96 -14.15 -0.52
N GLU A 48 13.54 -13.84 0.65
CA GLU A 48 13.57 -14.76 1.79
C GLU A 48 12.17 -14.94 2.39
N ALA A 49 11.38 -13.87 2.51
CA ALA A 49 9.99 -13.93 2.96
C ALA A 49 9.14 -14.83 2.06
N ALA A 50 9.27 -14.69 0.74
CA ALA A 50 8.54 -15.49 -0.22
C ALA A 50 8.89 -16.98 -0.12
N ARG A 51 10.19 -17.32 -0.08
CA ARG A 51 10.65 -18.70 0.09
C ARG A 51 10.18 -19.31 1.42
N ALA A 52 10.26 -18.55 2.52
CA ALA A 52 9.79 -19.00 3.81
C ALA A 52 8.28 -19.27 3.81
N SER A 53 7.49 -18.37 3.23
CA SER A 53 6.04 -18.55 3.07
C SER A 53 5.69 -19.77 2.21
N GLU A 54 6.37 -19.95 1.08
CA GLU A 54 6.15 -21.09 0.20
C GLU A 54 6.46 -22.43 0.90
N ALA A 55 7.57 -22.48 1.64
CA ALA A 55 7.94 -23.66 2.44
C ALA A 55 6.86 -23.99 3.47
N LEU A 56 6.39 -23.00 4.23
CA LEU A 56 5.33 -23.16 5.23
C LEU A 56 4.02 -23.65 4.62
N LEU A 57 3.61 -23.07 3.49
CA LEU A 57 2.40 -23.48 2.77
C LEU A 57 2.52 -24.92 2.26
N THR A 58 3.70 -25.29 1.75
CA THR A 58 4.02 -26.64 1.26
C THR A 58 4.03 -27.68 2.38
N GLU A 59 4.49 -27.31 3.57
CA GLU A 59 4.45 -28.13 4.79
C GLU A 59 3.03 -28.35 5.32
N GLY A 60 2.02 -27.69 4.75
CA GLY A 60 0.64 -27.83 5.18
C GLY A 60 0.17 -26.73 6.14
N LEU A 61 0.99 -25.74 6.46
CA LEU A 61 0.53 -24.60 7.24
C LEU A 61 -0.48 -23.80 6.42
N ARG A 62 -1.62 -23.46 7.02
CA ARG A 62 -2.73 -22.77 6.36
C ARG A 62 -3.02 -21.45 7.06
N ASP A 63 -2.21 -20.45 6.73
CA ASP A 63 -2.36 -19.10 7.25
C ASP A 63 -2.42 -18.10 6.09
N VAL A 64 -3.40 -17.20 6.12
CA VAL A 64 -3.61 -16.21 5.06
C VAL A 64 -2.46 -15.22 4.94
N ARG A 65 -1.71 -14.97 6.03
CA ARG A 65 -0.54 -14.07 6.07
C ARG A 65 0.61 -14.55 5.18
N LEU A 66 0.66 -15.85 4.88
CA LEU A 66 1.70 -16.44 4.05
C LEU A 66 1.41 -16.30 2.56
N VAL A 67 0.16 -16.03 2.18
CA VAL A 67 -0.27 -15.97 0.78
C VAL A 67 0.40 -14.79 0.07
N THR A 68 0.35 -13.60 0.66
CA THR A 68 0.79 -12.38 -0.02
C THR A 68 2.32 -12.26 -0.19
N PRO A 69 3.19 -12.63 0.78
CA PRO A 69 4.63 -12.68 0.55
C PRO A 69 5.01 -13.72 -0.51
N CYS A 70 4.37 -14.89 -0.51
CA CYS A 70 4.61 -15.94 -1.49
C CYS A 70 4.34 -15.45 -2.92
N LEU A 71 3.18 -14.81 -3.12
CA LEU A 71 2.78 -14.22 -4.41
C LEU A 71 3.68 -13.06 -4.84
N PHE A 72 4.13 -12.23 -3.89
CA PHE A 72 5.04 -11.13 -4.19
C PHE A 72 6.40 -11.65 -4.69
N GLY A 73 6.92 -12.74 -4.12
CA GLY A 73 8.13 -13.38 -4.66
C GLY A 73 7.99 -13.82 -6.11
N ALA A 74 6.84 -14.37 -6.50
CA ALA A 74 6.57 -14.72 -7.90
C ALA A 74 6.63 -13.50 -8.84
N PHE A 75 6.20 -12.33 -8.34
CA PHE A 75 6.35 -11.07 -9.06
C PHE A 75 7.81 -10.61 -9.12
N LEU A 76 8.58 -10.67 -8.04
CA LEU A 76 10.00 -10.27 -8.07
C LEU A 76 10.79 -11.09 -9.11
N GLU A 77 10.48 -12.38 -9.23
CA GLU A 77 11.16 -13.26 -10.19
C GLU A 77 10.78 -12.99 -11.65
N ARG A 78 9.50 -12.76 -11.93
CA ARG A 78 8.94 -12.76 -13.30
C ARG A 78 8.36 -11.43 -13.76
N GLY A 79 8.29 -10.45 -12.85
CA GLY A 79 7.73 -9.13 -13.10
C GLY A 79 6.25 -9.15 -13.48
N PRO A 80 5.82 -8.23 -14.36
CA PRO A 80 4.44 -8.09 -14.82
C PRO A 80 3.82 -9.38 -15.37
N ARG A 81 4.63 -10.27 -15.95
CA ARG A 81 4.18 -11.56 -16.47
C ARG A 81 3.58 -12.48 -15.38
N ALA A 82 3.93 -12.29 -14.12
CA ALA A 82 3.34 -13.05 -13.02
C ALA A 82 1.89 -12.64 -12.71
N LEU A 83 1.46 -11.44 -13.10
CA LEU A 83 0.20 -10.85 -12.65
C LEU A 83 -1.05 -11.69 -12.96
N PRO A 84 -1.23 -12.29 -14.15
CA PRO A 84 -2.38 -13.17 -14.41
C PRO A 84 -2.45 -14.34 -13.42
N GLY A 85 -1.30 -14.95 -13.14
CA GLY A 85 -1.17 -16.06 -12.20
C GLY A 85 -1.41 -15.64 -10.75
N ILE A 86 -0.89 -14.49 -10.34
CA ILE A 86 -1.13 -13.90 -9.01
C ILE A 86 -2.62 -13.64 -8.80
N PHE A 87 -3.29 -12.98 -9.74
CA PHE A 87 -4.72 -12.66 -9.62
C PHE A 87 -5.58 -13.93 -9.64
N SER A 88 -5.26 -14.90 -10.49
CA SER A 88 -5.95 -16.20 -10.50
C SER A 88 -5.78 -16.96 -9.19
N ALA A 89 -4.56 -16.96 -8.62
CA ALA A 89 -4.27 -17.60 -7.35
C ALA A 89 -5.01 -16.93 -6.19
N LEU A 90 -5.02 -15.58 -6.13
CA LEU A 90 -5.78 -14.83 -5.14
C LEU A 90 -7.28 -15.11 -5.25
N HIS A 91 -7.83 -15.04 -6.45
CA HIS A 91 -9.25 -15.33 -6.67
C HIS A 91 -9.60 -16.74 -6.16
N ARG A 92 -8.75 -17.73 -6.42
CA ARG A 92 -8.93 -19.10 -5.92
C ARG A 92 -8.79 -19.20 -4.39
N VAL A 93 -7.86 -18.47 -3.79
CA VAL A 93 -7.72 -18.40 -2.32
C VAL A 93 -9.02 -17.90 -1.71
N LEU A 94 -9.53 -16.76 -2.20
CA LEU A 94 -10.71 -16.08 -1.65
C LEU A 94 -12.01 -16.87 -1.88
N THR A 95 -12.13 -17.59 -2.99
CA THR A 95 -13.39 -18.29 -3.36
C THR A 95 -13.43 -19.76 -2.99
N ARG A 96 -12.29 -20.46 -2.96
CA ARG A 96 -12.25 -21.93 -2.78
C ARG A 96 -11.48 -22.40 -1.56
N SER A 97 -10.48 -21.64 -1.14
CA SER A 97 -9.54 -22.08 -0.09
C SER A 97 -9.73 -21.30 1.22
N TRP A 98 -10.63 -20.31 1.23
CA TRP A 98 -10.81 -19.38 2.33
C TRP A 98 -11.09 -20.07 3.67
N GLU A 99 -11.99 -21.05 3.68
CA GLU A 99 -12.36 -21.79 4.90
C GLU A 99 -11.22 -22.65 5.45
N GLN A 100 -10.21 -22.96 4.64
CA GLN A 100 -9.08 -23.78 5.05
C GLN A 100 -7.95 -22.96 5.68
N LEU A 101 -7.99 -21.63 5.52
CA LEU A 101 -6.98 -20.71 6.04
C LEU A 101 -7.40 -20.17 7.41
N GLY A 102 -6.42 -20.04 8.30
CA GLY A 102 -6.50 -19.24 9.52
C GLY A 102 -5.75 -17.90 9.38
N PRO A 103 -5.68 -17.12 10.47
CA PRO A 103 -6.37 -17.32 11.74
C PRO A 103 -7.87 -17.00 11.61
N SER A 104 -8.77 -17.78 12.24
CA SER A 104 -10.22 -17.69 12.01
C SER A 104 -10.84 -16.35 12.41
N ASP A 105 -10.46 -15.79 13.56
CA ASP A 105 -11.17 -14.68 14.19
C ASP A 105 -10.90 -13.34 13.51
N LYS A 106 -9.66 -13.14 13.05
CA LYS A 106 -9.19 -11.92 12.40
C LYS A 106 -8.91 -12.12 10.90
N LYS A 107 -9.30 -13.27 10.32
CA LYS A 107 -9.00 -13.64 8.93
C LYS A 107 -9.29 -12.53 7.92
N PRO A 108 -10.48 -11.90 7.92
CA PRO A 108 -10.80 -10.86 6.94
C PRO A 108 -9.88 -9.64 7.05
N VAL A 109 -9.63 -9.19 8.28
CA VAL A 109 -8.81 -7.99 8.57
C VAL A 109 -7.36 -8.22 8.17
N VAL A 110 -6.81 -9.38 8.52
CA VAL A 110 -5.44 -9.76 8.23
C VAL A 110 -5.24 -9.99 6.73
N ALA A 111 -6.21 -10.62 6.06
CA ALA A 111 -6.20 -10.80 4.61
C ALA A 111 -6.24 -9.45 3.87
N ASP A 112 -7.13 -8.54 4.26
CA ASP A 112 -7.23 -7.22 3.64
C ASP A 112 -5.93 -6.41 3.81
N SER A 113 -5.35 -6.44 5.00
CA SER A 113 -4.05 -5.80 5.28
C SER A 113 -2.93 -6.37 4.40
N GLY A 114 -2.88 -7.70 4.25
CA GLY A 114 -1.93 -8.36 3.37
C GLY A 114 -2.13 -8.02 1.89
N LEU A 115 -3.38 -7.95 1.43
CA LEU A 115 -3.73 -7.60 0.05
C LEU A 115 -3.41 -6.14 -0.27
N LEU A 116 -3.74 -5.23 0.66
CA LEU A 116 -3.35 -3.83 0.58
C LEU A 116 -1.84 -3.69 0.41
N TRP A 117 -1.07 -4.38 1.25
CA TRP A 117 0.39 -4.40 1.14
C TRP A 117 0.85 -4.95 -0.21
N LEU A 118 0.28 -6.06 -0.68
CA LEU A 118 0.67 -6.71 -1.93
C LEU A 118 0.45 -5.77 -3.12
N PHE A 119 -0.76 -5.25 -3.31
CA PHE A 119 -1.09 -4.41 -4.46
C PHE A 119 -0.31 -3.09 -4.43
N LYS A 120 -0.12 -2.50 -3.24
CA LYS A 120 0.76 -1.32 -3.07
C LYS A 120 2.19 -1.64 -3.50
N SER A 121 2.72 -2.79 -3.10
CA SER A 121 4.10 -3.18 -3.40
C SER A 121 4.30 -3.51 -4.88
N LEU A 122 3.35 -4.22 -5.50
CA LEU A 122 3.34 -4.48 -6.95
C LEU A 122 3.34 -3.16 -7.74
N HIS A 123 2.42 -2.25 -7.41
CA HIS A 123 2.32 -0.96 -8.08
C HIS A 123 3.61 -0.15 -7.93
N LYS A 124 4.14 -0.03 -6.70
CA LYS A 124 5.39 0.70 -6.43
C LYS A 124 6.56 0.17 -7.25
N HIS A 125 6.72 -1.15 -7.37
CA HIS A 125 7.83 -1.74 -8.14
C HIS A 125 7.66 -1.52 -9.63
N LEU A 126 6.45 -1.69 -10.17
CA LEU A 126 6.15 -1.39 -11.57
C LEU A 126 6.45 0.08 -11.91
N GLU A 127 6.01 1.00 -11.07
CA GLU A 127 6.24 2.42 -11.26
C GLU A 127 7.72 2.79 -11.13
N PHE A 128 8.41 2.28 -10.11
CA PHE A 128 9.83 2.55 -9.89
C PHE A 128 10.68 2.08 -11.07
N HIS A 129 10.59 0.80 -11.43
CA HIS A 129 11.37 0.24 -12.54
C HIS A 129 10.94 0.85 -13.88
N GLY A 130 9.65 1.12 -14.07
CA GLY A 130 9.13 1.80 -15.25
C GLY A 130 9.69 3.21 -15.44
N ARG A 131 9.81 3.99 -14.36
CA ARG A 131 10.42 5.33 -14.38
C ARG A 131 11.94 5.26 -14.56
N ALA A 132 12.60 4.31 -13.89
CA ALA A 132 14.05 4.16 -13.95
C ALA A 132 14.54 3.60 -15.30
N GLN A 133 13.69 2.82 -15.99
CA GLN A 133 14.03 2.10 -17.22
C GLN A 133 15.33 1.27 -17.10
N ASP A 134 15.52 0.67 -15.93
CA ASP A 134 16.71 -0.10 -15.59
C ASP A 134 16.73 -1.48 -16.28
N ASP A 135 17.77 -2.27 -16.00
CA ASP A 135 17.92 -3.60 -16.59
C ASP A 135 16.80 -4.57 -16.15
N VAL A 136 16.24 -4.36 -14.96
CA VAL A 136 15.08 -5.13 -14.46
C VAL A 136 13.86 -4.83 -15.31
N TRP A 137 13.56 -3.55 -15.53
CA TRP A 137 12.47 -3.11 -16.39
C TRP A 137 12.60 -3.64 -17.81
N ARG A 138 13.80 -3.54 -18.41
CA ARG A 138 14.04 -4.03 -19.77
C ARG A 138 13.77 -5.54 -19.88
N LYS A 139 14.28 -6.31 -18.91
CA LYS A 139 14.02 -7.75 -18.83
C LYS A 139 12.53 -8.06 -18.68
N TRP A 140 11.78 -7.25 -17.93
CA TRP A 140 10.32 -7.40 -17.81
C TRP A 140 9.61 -7.12 -19.13
N CYS A 141 9.93 -6.02 -19.83
CA CYS A 141 9.34 -5.69 -21.14
C CYS A 141 9.68 -6.69 -22.26
N GLU A 142 10.86 -7.31 -22.20
CA GLU A 142 11.27 -8.36 -23.14
C GLU A 142 10.56 -9.69 -22.90
N SER A 143 10.24 -9.98 -21.63
CA SER A 143 9.67 -11.27 -21.22
C SER A 143 8.15 -11.28 -21.11
N CYS A 144 7.51 -10.10 -21.09
CA CYS A 144 6.08 -9.93 -20.93
C CYS A 144 5.42 -9.37 -22.20
N GLU A 145 4.33 -10.01 -22.62
CA GLU A 145 3.54 -9.58 -23.78
C GLU A 145 2.32 -8.75 -23.36
N ALA A 146 1.87 -7.84 -24.24
CA ALA A 146 0.65 -7.06 -24.02
C ALA A 146 -0.61 -7.95 -23.81
N SER A 147 -0.63 -9.16 -24.39
CA SER A 147 -1.68 -10.16 -24.22
C SER A 147 -1.75 -10.69 -22.77
N GLU A 148 -0.61 -10.84 -22.09
CA GLU A 148 -0.53 -11.26 -20.70
C GLU A 148 -1.03 -10.15 -19.77
N ILE A 149 -0.75 -8.88 -20.07
CA ILE A 149 -1.31 -7.75 -19.34
C ILE A 149 -2.83 -7.68 -19.52
N GLN A 150 -3.32 -7.91 -20.74
CA GLN A 150 -4.76 -7.98 -20.99
C GLN A 150 -5.43 -9.13 -20.21
N GLU A 151 -4.78 -10.29 -20.13
CA GLU A 151 -5.26 -11.40 -19.29
C GLU A 151 -5.25 -11.00 -17.81
N ALA A 152 -4.21 -10.32 -17.32
CA ALA A 152 -4.14 -9.85 -15.95
C ALA A 152 -5.32 -8.91 -15.62
N LEU A 153 -5.64 -7.97 -16.51
CA LEU A 153 -6.78 -7.06 -16.33
C LEU A 153 -8.11 -7.82 -16.26
N GLN A 154 -8.31 -8.84 -17.12
CA GLN A 154 -9.52 -9.68 -17.07
C GLN A 154 -9.63 -10.45 -15.74
N ARG A 155 -8.51 -11.03 -15.27
CA ARG A 155 -8.47 -11.74 -13.97
C ARG A 155 -8.66 -10.81 -12.79
N ALA A 156 -8.20 -9.56 -12.90
CA ALA A 156 -8.39 -8.56 -11.86
C ALA A 156 -9.88 -8.19 -11.69
N SER A 157 -10.67 -8.19 -12.76
CA SER A 157 -12.12 -8.00 -12.66
C SER A 157 -12.81 -9.13 -11.90
N GLU A 158 -12.45 -10.39 -12.17
CA GLU A 158 -12.95 -11.56 -11.41
C GLU A 158 -12.54 -11.46 -9.93
N LEU A 159 -11.29 -11.08 -9.67
CA LEU A 159 -10.76 -10.88 -8.33
C LEU A 159 -11.48 -9.74 -7.58
N PHE A 160 -11.80 -8.65 -8.26
CA PHE A 160 -12.51 -7.51 -7.68
C PHE A 160 -13.87 -7.93 -7.12
N GLU A 161 -14.66 -8.70 -7.88
CA GLU A 161 -15.96 -9.20 -7.42
C GLU A 161 -15.82 -10.10 -6.18
N ALA A 162 -14.80 -10.96 -6.14
CA ALA A 162 -14.53 -11.82 -4.99
C ALA A 162 -14.11 -11.01 -3.75
N LEU A 163 -13.32 -9.95 -3.93
CA LEU A 163 -12.93 -9.04 -2.84
C LEU A 163 -14.12 -8.27 -2.28
N GLU A 164 -14.99 -7.71 -3.13
CA GLU A 164 -16.17 -6.98 -2.65
C GLU A 164 -17.14 -7.87 -1.87
N GLN A 165 -17.30 -9.13 -2.27
CA GLN A 165 -18.16 -10.09 -1.58
C GLN A 165 -17.60 -10.51 -0.23
N LEU A 166 -16.29 -10.77 -0.16
CA LEU A 166 -15.65 -11.35 1.02
C LEU A 166 -15.14 -10.32 2.03
N LEU A 167 -14.66 -9.17 1.53
CA LEU A 167 -14.00 -8.11 2.28
C LEU A 167 -14.66 -6.75 1.94
N PRO A 168 -15.95 -6.56 2.26
CA PRO A 168 -16.64 -5.32 1.94
C PRO A 168 -15.96 -4.14 2.63
N LYS A 169 -15.68 -3.07 1.88
CA LYS A 169 -14.95 -1.87 2.33
C LYS A 169 -13.47 -2.12 2.70
N GLY A 170 -12.89 -3.24 2.28
CA GLY A 170 -11.46 -3.51 2.43
C GLY A 170 -10.61 -2.55 1.60
N GLY A 171 -9.47 -2.13 2.15
CA GLY A 171 -8.53 -1.23 1.47
C GLY A 171 -7.82 -1.90 0.28
N GLY A 172 -7.78 -3.24 0.24
CA GLY A 172 -7.22 -4.01 -0.87
C GLY A 172 -7.91 -3.72 -2.20
N THR A 173 -9.23 -3.52 -2.19
CA THR A 173 -10.02 -3.25 -3.41
C THR A 173 -9.60 -1.95 -4.09
N THR A 174 -9.46 -0.87 -3.31
CA THR A 174 -8.99 0.43 -3.82
C THR A 174 -7.58 0.33 -4.41
N ARG A 175 -6.68 -0.42 -3.76
CA ARG A 175 -5.31 -0.61 -4.28
C ARG A 175 -5.27 -1.48 -5.52
N LEU A 176 -6.13 -2.47 -5.64
CA LEU A 176 -6.28 -3.25 -6.87
C LEU A 176 -6.70 -2.36 -8.05
N LEU A 177 -7.68 -1.45 -7.83
CA LEU A 177 -8.13 -0.51 -8.86
C LEU A 177 -7.01 0.45 -9.31
N GLN A 178 -6.19 0.94 -8.39
CA GLN A 178 -5.03 1.78 -8.74
C GLN A 178 -4.02 1.01 -9.60
N LEU A 179 -3.71 -0.22 -9.21
CA LEU A 179 -2.81 -1.09 -9.97
C LEU A 179 -3.36 -1.39 -11.38
N THR A 180 -4.64 -1.72 -11.52
CA THR A 180 -5.24 -2.02 -12.83
C THR A 180 -5.39 -0.78 -13.70
N GLY A 181 -5.66 0.39 -13.11
CA GLY A 181 -5.62 1.67 -13.80
C GLY A 181 -4.25 1.93 -14.43
N TRP A 182 -3.19 1.79 -13.63
CA TRP A 182 -1.82 1.93 -14.11
C TRP A 182 -1.50 0.93 -15.24
N LEU A 183 -1.85 -0.35 -15.09
CA LEU A 183 -1.63 -1.37 -16.11
C LEU A 183 -2.38 -1.08 -17.42
N THR A 184 -3.56 -0.48 -17.32
CA THR A 184 -4.37 -0.10 -18.49
C THR A 184 -3.69 1.02 -19.27
N GLU A 185 -3.21 2.06 -18.57
CA GLU A 185 -2.53 3.21 -19.17
C GLU A 185 -1.18 2.83 -19.78
N ASN A 186 -0.48 1.86 -19.18
CA ASN A 186 0.88 1.49 -19.54
C ASN A 186 0.96 0.19 -20.37
N ARG A 187 -0.17 -0.33 -20.86
CA ARG A 187 -0.22 -1.60 -21.59
C ARG A 187 0.68 -1.61 -22.83
N GLU A 188 0.79 -0.47 -23.52
CA GLU A 188 1.59 -0.33 -24.74
C GLU A 188 3.11 -0.35 -24.49
N LEU A 189 3.56 -0.22 -23.24
CA LEU A 189 4.97 -0.36 -22.88
C LEU A 189 5.46 -1.81 -22.93
N PHE A 190 4.53 -2.76 -22.99
CA PHE A 190 4.83 -4.18 -23.12
C PHE A 190 4.76 -4.58 -24.59
N SER A 191 5.77 -5.31 -25.05
CA SER A 191 5.94 -5.62 -26.46
C SER A 191 4.70 -6.34 -27.01
N GLU A 192 4.15 -5.86 -28.12
CA GLU A 192 3.38 -6.71 -29.00
C GLU A 192 4.40 -7.53 -29.79
N THR A 193 4.54 -8.83 -29.49
CA THR A 193 5.26 -9.74 -30.38
C THR A 193 4.61 -9.60 -31.76
N PRO A 194 5.27 -9.04 -32.79
CA PRO A 194 4.68 -9.01 -34.12
C PRO A 194 4.43 -10.46 -34.51
N ALA A 195 3.17 -10.78 -34.84
CA ALA A 195 2.72 -12.13 -35.19
C ALA A 195 3.76 -12.81 -36.07
N ARG A 196 4.51 -13.75 -35.49
CA ARG A 196 5.63 -14.43 -36.14
C ARG A 196 5.11 -14.96 -37.49
N PRO A 197 5.53 -14.43 -38.65
CA PRO A 197 5.23 -15.09 -39.89
C PRO A 197 5.92 -16.44 -39.82
N ALA A 198 5.13 -17.51 -39.94
CA ALA A 198 5.65 -18.85 -40.01
C ALA A 198 6.71 -18.90 -41.12
N ARG A 199 7.94 -19.27 -40.74
CA ARG A 199 9.05 -19.72 -41.59
C ARG A 199 10.03 -18.64 -42.09
N ALA A 200 11.08 -18.41 -41.30
CA ALA A 200 12.45 -18.42 -41.78
C ALA A 200 13.37 -18.90 -40.65
N GLN A 201 13.90 -20.11 -40.79
CA GLN A 201 15.06 -20.60 -40.04
C GLN A 201 16.34 -19.98 -40.64
N ALA A 202 17.43 -20.00 -39.85
CA ALA A 202 18.76 -19.42 -40.06
C ALA A 202 18.79 -17.92 -39.65
N GLU A 203 19.57 -17.50 -38.65
CA GLU A 203 20.94 -17.89 -38.34
C GLU A 203 21.19 -18.04 -36.83
N GLU A 204 21.81 -19.14 -36.44
CA GLU A 204 22.55 -19.25 -35.19
C GLU A 204 23.75 -18.28 -35.24
N SER A 205 23.93 -17.46 -34.20
CA SER A 205 25.23 -16.84 -33.93
C SER A 205 25.58 -17.01 -32.44
N PRO A 206 26.72 -17.66 -32.12
CA PRO A 206 27.08 -18.01 -30.77
C PRO A 206 27.83 -16.85 -30.11
N ARG A 207 27.19 -16.19 -29.14
CA ARG A 207 27.91 -15.33 -28.19
C ARG A 207 27.23 -15.33 -26.81
N ALA A 208 26.95 -16.54 -26.32
CA ALA A 208 26.59 -16.81 -24.94
C ALA A 208 27.70 -17.67 -24.31
N ALA A 209 28.83 -17.03 -23.98
CA ALA A 209 29.86 -17.58 -23.10
C ALA A 209 30.77 -16.42 -22.64
N ALA A 210 30.90 -16.26 -21.31
CA ALA A 210 31.52 -15.14 -20.57
C ALA A 210 30.60 -13.91 -20.52
N ILE A 211 29.91 -13.61 -19.42
CA ILE A 211 30.44 -13.27 -18.09
C ILE A 211 29.44 -13.78 -17.03
N SER A 212 29.80 -14.82 -16.28
CA SER A 212 29.00 -15.37 -15.18
C SER A 212 29.89 -15.78 -14.00
N GLU A 213 30.94 -15.02 -13.74
CA GLU A 213 31.71 -15.13 -12.50
C GLU A 213 32.21 -13.74 -12.12
N ARG A 214 32.22 -13.46 -10.80
CA ARG A 214 32.92 -12.36 -10.12
C ARG A 214 32.08 -11.21 -9.58
N TRP A 215 31.36 -11.48 -8.48
CA TRP A 215 31.16 -10.52 -7.39
C TRP A 215 31.31 -11.25 -6.04
N GLU A 216 32.49 -11.84 -5.83
CA GLU A 216 33.07 -12.02 -4.50
C GLU A 216 34.44 -11.32 -4.52
N GLU A 217 34.81 -10.78 -3.36
CA GLU A 217 36.05 -10.09 -2.98
C GLU A 217 36.06 -8.55 -3.12
N ALA A 218 35.85 -7.93 -1.95
CA ALA A 218 36.26 -6.59 -1.58
C ALA A 218 37.77 -6.33 -1.81
N PRO A 219 38.18 -5.06 -1.85
CA PRO A 219 39.38 -4.68 -1.13
C PRO A 219 39.17 -3.44 -0.25
N SER A 220 39.58 -3.62 1.00
CA SER A 220 39.95 -2.61 1.97
C SER A 220 41.02 -1.63 1.44
N ALA A 221 40.76 -0.32 1.53
CA ALA A 221 41.72 0.74 1.90
C ALA A 221 41.03 2.12 1.87
N ASP A 222 40.75 2.65 3.06
CA ASP A 222 40.57 4.08 3.37
C ASP A 222 41.97 4.75 3.48
N PRO A 223 42.15 6.09 3.58
CA PRO A 223 41.15 7.17 3.63
C PRO A 223 41.46 8.43 2.79
N GLU A 224 40.47 9.29 2.58
CA GLU A 224 40.49 10.74 2.90
C GLU A 224 39.22 11.46 2.41
N GLU A 225 38.40 11.85 3.41
CA GLU A 225 37.67 13.12 3.58
C GLU A 225 36.92 13.73 2.39
N GLU A 226 35.58 13.68 2.45
CA GLU A 226 34.76 14.87 2.67
C GLU A 226 33.39 14.47 3.25
N ALA A 227 33.08 15.08 4.38
CA ALA A 227 31.92 14.85 5.24
C ALA A 227 30.75 15.78 4.87
N GLU A 228 29.52 15.34 5.18
CA GLU A 228 28.30 16.09 5.55
C GLU A 228 27.15 15.05 5.48
N ASP A 229 26.84 14.33 6.57
CA ASP A 229 25.99 14.68 7.74
C ASP A 229 24.48 14.51 7.51
N GLU A 230 23.82 14.03 8.59
CA GLU A 230 22.38 13.87 8.88
C GLU A 230 21.80 12.45 8.61
N GLU A 231 21.96 11.52 9.56
CA GLU A 231 21.17 11.28 10.80
C GLU A 231 19.85 10.53 10.50
N ASP A 232 19.81 9.22 10.75
CA ASP A 232 19.40 8.54 12.00
C ASP A 232 17.90 8.67 12.29
N GLU A 233 17.17 7.56 12.13
CA GLU A 233 16.00 7.20 12.94
C GLU A 233 15.73 5.69 12.79
N GLU A 234 16.45 4.90 13.59
CA GLU A 234 16.07 3.53 13.95
C GLU A 234 15.02 3.54 15.08
N GLN A 235 14.07 2.62 14.97
CA GLN A 235 13.47 1.83 16.07
C GLN A 235 12.78 2.53 17.25
N GLU A 236 11.45 2.44 17.28
CA GLU A 236 10.55 2.28 18.44
C GLU A 236 9.16 2.00 17.80
N GLU A 237 8.34 0.99 18.09
CA GLU A 237 7.97 0.33 19.34
C GLU A 237 7.52 -1.12 19.06
N ALA A 238 7.98 -2.03 19.92
CA ALA A 238 7.24 -3.21 20.32
C ALA A 238 7.12 -3.15 21.84
N THR A 239 5.89 -3.01 22.37
CA THR A 239 5.35 -3.63 23.60
C THR A 239 4.21 -2.79 24.17
N GLU A 240 2.95 -3.25 24.01
CA GLU A 240 1.91 -3.05 25.03
C GLU A 240 0.72 -4.00 24.78
N GLU A 241 0.94 -5.30 25.00
CA GLU A 241 -0.14 -6.26 25.27
C GLU A 241 0.23 -7.03 26.54
N GLN A 242 -0.30 -6.60 27.70
CA GLN A 242 -0.61 -7.44 28.87
C GLN A 242 -1.07 -6.58 30.07
N ALA A 243 -2.38 -6.62 30.36
CA ALA A 243 -3.08 -6.34 31.64
C ALA A 243 -4.52 -5.90 31.29
N LEU A 244 -5.64 -6.59 31.56
CA LEU A 244 -6.02 -7.45 32.67
C LEU A 244 -7.21 -8.34 32.25
N GLU A 245 -7.08 -9.65 32.45
CA GLU A 245 -8.21 -10.52 32.77
C GLU A 245 -8.27 -10.67 34.30
N ALA A 246 -9.44 -10.43 34.88
CA ALA A 246 -9.87 -11.04 36.13
C ALA A 246 -11.40 -11.13 36.11
N GLU A 247 -11.88 -12.37 36.02
CA GLU A 247 -13.26 -12.78 36.25
C GLU A 247 -13.71 -12.46 37.68
N ASP A 248 -14.99 -12.14 37.90
CA ASP A 248 -15.76 -12.78 38.97
C ASP A 248 -17.26 -12.72 38.71
N ASP A 249 -17.89 -13.82 39.09
CA ASP A 249 -19.22 -14.33 38.80
C ASP A 249 -20.15 -14.02 39.99
N SER A 250 -21.33 -13.45 39.73
CA SER A 250 -22.49 -13.66 40.60
C SER A 250 -23.77 -13.16 39.94
N GLU A 251 -24.56 -14.11 39.45
CA GLU A 251 -26.00 -14.00 39.21
C GLU A 251 -26.74 -13.76 40.54
N GLU A 252 -27.52 -12.67 40.65
CA GLU A 252 -28.74 -12.67 41.46
C GLU A 252 -29.86 -11.89 40.75
N GLU A 253 -30.88 -12.66 40.39
CA GLU A 253 -32.14 -12.27 39.79
C GLU A 253 -33.02 -11.55 40.82
N ILE A 254 -33.25 -10.25 40.66
CA ILE A 254 -34.26 -9.52 41.45
C ILE A 254 -35.20 -8.75 40.52
N LEU A 255 -36.43 -9.25 40.45
CA LEU A 255 -37.61 -8.63 39.82
C LEU A 255 -37.98 -7.32 40.54
N PHE A 256 -37.77 -6.17 39.89
CA PHE A 256 -38.41 -4.89 40.27
C PHE A 256 -38.97 -4.14 39.06
N GLU A 257 -40.21 -3.69 39.23
CA GLU A 257 -41.03 -2.88 38.30
C GLU A 257 -40.36 -1.54 37.89
N PRO A 258 -40.75 -0.94 36.74
CA PRO A 258 -40.01 0.14 36.13
C PRO A 258 -40.23 1.47 36.86
N VAL A 259 -39.30 1.82 37.74
CA VAL A 259 -39.14 3.20 38.25
C VAL A 259 -38.19 3.93 37.29
N ALA A 260 -38.62 5.08 36.77
CA ALA A 260 -37.82 5.93 35.90
C ALA A 260 -36.51 6.34 36.60
N VAL A 261 -35.40 5.68 36.21
CA VAL A 261 -34.06 6.00 36.70
C VAL A 261 -33.57 7.26 35.95
N PRO A 262 -33.11 8.32 36.65
CA PRO A 262 -32.41 9.41 36.00
C PRO A 262 -31.17 8.83 35.31
N GLN A 263 -31.01 9.08 34.01
CA GLN A 263 -29.80 8.66 33.30
C GLN A 263 -28.56 9.12 34.10
N PRO A 264 -27.63 8.22 34.44
CA PRO A 264 -26.35 8.66 34.97
C PRO A 264 -25.71 9.53 33.89
N ARG A 265 -25.55 10.82 34.18
CA ARG A 265 -24.67 11.67 33.39
C ARG A 265 -23.30 11.01 33.45
N LEU A 266 -22.89 10.44 32.33
CA LEU A 266 -21.50 10.05 32.12
C LEU A 266 -20.63 11.20 32.63
N PRO A 267 -19.60 10.94 33.46
CA PRO A 267 -18.59 11.95 33.72
C PRO A 267 -18.07 12.46 32.36
N PRO A 268 -17.78 13.76 32.22
CA PRO A 268 -17.18 14.27 31.00
C PRO A 268 -15.96 13.39 30.71
N GLN A 269 -16.02 12.64 29.61
CA GLN A 269 -14.85 11.89 29.17
C GLN A 269 -13.74 12.93 29.01
N PRO A 270 -12.52 12.66 29.52
CA PRO A 270 -11.39 13.52 29.22
C PRO A 270 -11.37 13.65 27.70
N GLY A 271 -11.51 14.89 27.22
CA GLY A 271 -11.54 15.16 25.79
C GLY A 271 -10.32 14.51 25.18
N LEU A 272 -10.55 13.62 24.20
CA LEU A 272 -9.48 13.12 23.36
C LEU A 272 -8.81 14.36 22.77
N GLU A 273 -7.64 14.71 23.31
CA GLU A 273 -6.83 15.76 22.74
C GLU A 273 -6.50 15.31 21.31
N PRO A 274 -6.87 16.10 20.29
CA PRO A 274 -6.62 15.72 18.91
C PRO A 274 -5.11 15.51 18.75
N SER A 275 -4.75 14.48 17.96
CA SER A 275 -3.33 14.26 17.67
C SER A 275 -2.72 15.52 17.01
N PRO A 276 -1.43 15.80 17.19
CA PRO A 276 -0.79 16.98 16.60
C PRO A 276 -1.01 17.07 15.08
N ALA A 277 -1.07 15.93 14.39
CA ALA A 277 -1.37 15.87 12.96
C ALA A 277 -2.82 16.28 12.63
N LEU A 278 -3.80 15.85 13.44
CA LEU A 278 -5.20 16.24 13.27
C LEU A 278 -5.39 17.74 13.57
N GLU A 279 -4.71 18.27 14.59
CA GLU A 279 -4.72 19.71 14.86
C GLU A 279 -4.19 20.51 13.67
N GLN A 280 -3.05 20.13 13.10
CA GLN A 280 -2.51 20.79 11.92
C GLN A 280 -3.48 20.75 10.73
N LEU A 281 -4.17 19.62 10.52
CA LEU A 281 -5.17 19.48 9.47
C LEU A 281 -6.38 20.40 9.71
N LEU A 282 -6.89 20.47 10.95
CA LEU A 282 -7.97 21.40 11.33
C LEU A 282 -7.57 22.86 11.12
N HIS A 283 -6.33 23.22 11.46
CA HIS A 283 -5.80 24.56 11.19
C HIS A 283 -5.72 24.86 9.69
N LYS A 284 -5.29 23.89 8.86
CA LYS A 284 -5.26 24.03 7.39
C LYS A 284 -6.65 24.22 6.80
N LEU A 285 -7.64 23.44 7.25
CA LEU A 285 -9.03 23.58 6.80
C LEU A 285 -9.59 24.98 7.15
N THR A 286 -9.32 25.45 8.37
CA THR A 286 -9.75 26.78 8.81
C THR A 286 -9.03 27.90 8.03
N ALA A 287 -7.74 27.72 7.77
CA ALA A 287 -6.91 28.63 7.00
C ALA A 287 -7.41 28.76 5.54
N PHE A 288 -7.82 27.65 4.93
CA PHE A 288 -8.42 27.65 3.60
C PHE A 288 -9.71 28.47 3.57
N ASP A 289 -10.62 28.24 4.52
CA ASP A 289 -11.88 29.01 4.62
C ASP A 289 -11.60 30.52 4.71
N GLN A 290 -10.64 30.94 5.54
CA GLN A 290 -10.25 32.36 5.68
C GLN A 290 -9.68 32.95 4.39
N LEU A 291 -8.87 32.20 3.64
CA LEU A 291 -8.27 32.68 2.39
C LEU A 291 -9.30 32.77 1.27
N VAL A 292 -10.25 31.84 1.22
CA VAL A 292 -11.38 31.88 0.28
C VAL A 292 -12.28 33.08 0.57
N GLU A 293 -12.59 33.37 1.85
CA GLU A 293 -13.35 34.56 2.24
C GLU A 293 -12.65 35.86 1.84
N ARG A 294 -11.31 35.89 1.90
CA ARG A 294 -10.47 37.02 1.46
C ARG A 294 -10.21 37.05 -0.05
N GLN A 295 -10.72 36.08 -0.81
CA GLN A 295 -10.49 35.90 -2.25
C GLN A 295 -9.00 35.75 -2.63
N ASP A 296 -8.16 35.32 -1.68
CA ASP A 296 -6.76 35.01 -1.93
C ASP A 296 -6.62 33.58 -2.47
N PHE A 297 -7.00 33.40 -3.74
CA PHE A 297 -7.02 32.10 -4.40
C PHE A 297 -5.62 31.54 -4.69
N SER A 298 -4.56 32.37 -4.66
CA SER A 298 -3.18 31.90 -4.82
C SER A 298 -2.72 31.14 -3.59
N ARG A 299 -3.00 31.66 -2.39
CA ARG A 299 -2.66 30.95 -1.15
C ARG A 299 -3.62 29.83 -0.84
N ALA A 300 -4.91 30.01 -1.16
CA ALA A 300 -5.90 28.95 -1.01
C ALA A 300 -5.54 27.72 -1.86
N SER A 301 -4.96 27.90 -3.07
CA SER A 301 -4.52 26.77 -3.90
C SER A 301 -3.36 25.99 -3.28
N MET A 302 -2.44 26.65 -2.56
CA MET A 302 -1.34 25.99 -1.85
C MET A 302 -1.87 25.10 -0.72
N ILE A 303 -2.79 25.63 0.09
CA ILE A 303 -3.43 24.84 1.16
C ILE A 303 -4.29 23.72 0.57
N ALA A 304 -5.06 24.00 -0.48
CA ALA A 304 -5.90 22.99 -1.13
C ALA A 304 -5.08 21.83 -1.70
N THR A 305 -3.93 22.12 -2.31
CA THR A 305 -3.01 21.08 -2.81
C THR A 305 -2.57 20.15 -1.69
N ASP A 306 -2.21 20.71 -0.53
CA ASP A 306 -1.74 19.92 0.61
C ASP A 306 -2.88 19.13 1.27
N VAL A 307 -4.06 19.73 1.46
CA VAL A 307 -5.23 19.04 2.02
C VAL A 307 -5.71 17.90 1.10
N LEU A 308 -5.72 18.11 -0.22
CA LEU A 308 -6.04 17.06 -1.19
C LEU A 308 -4.99 15.95 -1.19
N HIS A 309 -3.71 16.30 -1.08
CA HIS A 309 -2.64 15.31 -0.93
C HIS A 309 -2.83 14.45 0.33
N VAL A 310 -3.25 15.05 1.45
CA VAL A 310 -3.62 14.29 2.66
C VAL A 310 -4.76 13.34 2.34
N ILE A 311 -5.86 13.81 1.73
CA ILE A 311 -7.04 12.99 1.38
C ILE A 311 -6.67 11.80 0.48
N ASP A 312 -5.73 11.99 -0.46
CA ASP A 312 -5.29 10.93 -1.38
C ASP A 312 -4.47 9.83 -0.68
N HIS A 313 -3.71 10.19 0.38
CA HIS A 313 -2.80 9.28 1.08
C HIS A 313 -3.43 8.63 2.32
N PHE A 314 -4.27 9.38 3.02
CA PHE A 314 -5.09 9.01 4.15
C PHE A 314 -6.49 9.50 3.81
N ASP A 315 -7.51 8.65 3.73
CA ASP A 315 -8.86 9.10 3.40
C ASP A 315 -9.64 9.47 4.68
N PRO A 316 -9.53 10.71 5.20
CA PRO A 316 -10.25 11.12 6.40
C PRO A 316 -11.74 11.24 6.15
N LEU A 317 -12.23 11.18 4.90
CA LEU A 317 -13.66 11.33 4.60
C LEU A 317 -14.45 10.12 5.09
N VAL A 318 -13.81 8.95 5.21
CA VAL A 318 -14.41 7.74 5.80
C VAL A 318 -14.68 7.92 7.29
N TYR A 319 -13.79 8.61 7.99
CA TYR A 319 -13.80 8.70 9.45
C TYR A 319 -14.40 10.02 9.97
N LEU A 320 -14.22 11.12 9.24
CA LEU A 320 -14.52 12.50 9.65
C LEU A 320 -15.19 13.33 8.53
N PRO A 321 -16.25 12.84 7.85
CA PRO A 321 -16.82 13.49 6.67
C PRO A 321 -17.33 14.91 6.92
N SER A 322 -17.83 15.19 8.12
CA SER A 322 -18.38 16.50 8.49
C SER A 322 -17.32 17.61 8.50
N LEU A 323 -16.06 17.30 8.83
CA LEU A 323 -14.98 18.28 8.87
C LEU A 323 -14.62 18.83 7.48
N PHE A 324 -14.72 17.99 6.46
CA PHE A 324 -14.30 18.33 5.09
C PHE A 324 -15.42 18.91 4.25
N THR A 325 -16.67 18.89 4.74
CA THR A 325 -17.84 19.34 3.96
C THR A 325 -17.71 20.80 3.52
N ARG A 326 -17.26 21.69 4.41
CA ARG A 326 -17.04 23.12 4.10
C ARG A 326 -15.92 23.30 3.09
N PHE A 327 -14.78 22.65 3.32
CA PHE A 327 -13.62 22.70 2.43
C PHE A 327 -13.97 22.25 1.01
N LEU A 328 -14.60 21.08 0.83
CA LEU A 328 -14.96 20.56 -0.49
C LEU A 328 -16.02 21.43 -1.18
N SER A 329 -16.98 21.98 -0.41
CA SER A 329 -17.97 22.92 -0.94
C SER A 329 -17.30 24.22 -1.41
N GLY A 330 -16.36 24.77 -0.64
CA GLY A 330 -15.61 25.96 -0.99
C GLY A 330 -14.69 25.74 -2.20
N LEU A 331 -14.02 24.59 -2.24
CA LEU A 331 -13.19 24.19 -3.39
C LEU A 331 -14.02 24.07 -4.66
N SER A 332 -15.20 23.43 -4.59
CA SER A 332 -16.10 23.30 -5.74
C SER A 332 -16.66 24.65 -6.21
N ALA A 333 -17.06 25.53 -5.28
CA ALA A 333 -17.62 26.84 -5.61
C ALA A 333 -16.59 27.77 -6.28
N HIS A 334 -15.31 27.63 -5.92
CA HIS A 334 -14.21 28.48 -6.40
C HIS A 334 -13.22 27.75 -7.31
N ALA A 335 -13.56 26.55 -7.81
CA ALA A 335 -12.68 25.71 -8.61
C ALA A 335 -12.08 26.46 -9.80
N GLY A 336 -12.90 27.23 -10.52
CA GLY A 336 -12.45 28.01 -11.68
C GLY A 336 -11.39 29.08 -11.37
N SER A 337 -11.26 29.52 -10.12
CA SER A 337 -10.24 30.48 -9.68
C SER A 337 -9.01 29.83 -9.05
N ILE A 338 -9.18 28.64 -8.46
CA ILE A 338 -8.15 27.91 -7.70
C ILE A 338 -7.37 26.96 -8.61
N GLU A 339 -8.06 26.19 -9.44
CA GLU A 339 -7.49 25.12 -10.28
C GLU A 339 -6.39 25.63 -11.25
N PRO A 340 -6.56 26.75 -11.98
CA PRO A 340 -5.51 27.25 -12.85
C PRO A 340 -4.22 27.61 -12.10
N ARG A 341 -4.33 28.01 -10.82
CA ARG A 341 -3.20 28.37 -9.96
C ARG A 341 -2.52 27.15 -9.34
N MET A 342 -3.18 26.00 -9.31
CA MET A 342 -2.56 24.73 -8.93
C MET A 342 -1.68 24.17 -10.06
N GLN A 343 -2.09 24.39 -11.31
CA GLN A 343 -1.44 23.84 -12.50
C GLN A 343 -0.36 24.77 -13.09
N SER A 344 -0.40 26.07 -12.77
CA SER A 344 0.56 27.05 -13.30
C SER A 344 1.94 26.93 -12.65
N PRO A 345 3.04 27.15 -13.41
CA PRO A 345 4.39 27.16 -12.87
C PRO A 345 4.55 28.30 -11.86
N ARG A 346 5.02 27.95 -10.65
CA ARG A 346 5.12 28.87 -9.52
C ARG A 346 6.25 29.89 -9.69
N SER A 347 5.96 31.15 -9.40
CA SER A 347 6.94 32.23 -9.32
C SER A 347 7.88 32.07 -8.12
N LEU A 348 9.00 32.81 -8.11
CA LEU A 348 9.95 32.80 -6.99
C LEU A 348 9.28 33.22 -5.66
N GLY A 349 8.40 34.22 -5.69
CA GLY A 349 7.64 34.67 -4.52
C GLY A 349 6.69 33.60 -3.99
N GLU A 350 6.03 32.86 -4.89
CA GLU A 350 5.16 31.74 -4.50
C GLU A 350 5.94 30.56 -3.91
N ARG A 351 7.16 30.29 -4.41
CA ARG A 351 8.05 29.28 -3.81
C ARG A 351 8.52 29.68 -2.41
N ALA A 352 8.79 30.97 -2.18
CA ALA A 352 9.12 31.48 -0.85
C ALA A 352 7.92 31.40 0.11
N LEU A 353 6.72 31.72 -0.37
CA LEU A 353 5.47 31.57 0.39
C LEU A 353 5.17 30.11 0.73
N GLU A 354 5.44 29.17 -0.17
CA GLU A 354 5.29 27.74 0.10
C GLU A 354 6.26 27.26 1.19
N ARG A 355 7.51 27.75 1.17
CA ARG A 355 8.46 27.45 2.25
C ARG A 355 7.97 28.02 3.58
N LEU A 356 7.46 29.26 3.57
CA LEU A 356 6.86 29.87 4.76
C LEU A 356 5.65 29.09 5.28
N TYR A 357 4.77 28.62 4.38
CA TYR A 357 3.63 27.76 4.72
C TYR A 357 4.06 26.48 5.45
N ARG A 358 5.17 25.85 5.02
CA ARG A 358 5.67 24.61 5.63
C ARG A 358 6.34 24.85 6.98
N THR A 359 6.95 26.01 7.21
CA THR A 359 7.67 26.32 8.45
C THR A 359 6.77 26.98 9.49
N ASP A 360 5.86 27.87 9.08
CA ASP A 360 4.94 28.60 9.97
C ASP A 360 3.65 29.01 9.24
N LEU A 361 2.57 28.27 9.53
CA LEU A 361 1.24 28.51 8.97
C LEU A 361 0.66 29.89 9.37
N GLN A 362 0.96 30.39 10.58
CA GLN A 362 0.44 31.68 11.04
C GLN A 362 1.18 32.84 10.39
N ALA A 363 2.51 32.75 10.26
CA ALA A 363 3.29 33.73 9.52
C ALA A 363 2.88 33.75 8.04
N PHE A 364 2.56 32.59 7.45
CA PHE A 364 2.02 32.49 6.10
C PHE A 364 0.69 33.26 5.95
N LEU A 365 -0.27 33.07 6.86
CA LEU A 365 -1.55 33.77 6.85
C LEU A 365 -1.43 35.28 7.07
N ASN A 366 -0.41 35.72 7.80
CA ASN A 366 -0.18 37.13 8.15
C ASN A 366 0.72 37.89 7.17
N SER A 367 1.50 37.20 6.33
CA SER A 367 2.29 37.84 5.30
C SER A 367 1.36 38.59 4.34
N SER A 368 1.41 39.92 4.21
CA SER A 368 0.54 40.64 3.27
C SER A 368 0.99 40.39 1.83
N SER A 369 0.03 40.24 0.92
CA SER A 369 0.28 40.15 -0.52
C SER A 369 0.93 41.44 -1.01
N GLY A 370 2.21 41.38 -1.37
CA GLY A 370 2.86 42.42 -2.16
C GLY A 370 2.35 42.36 -3.59
N VAL A 371 1.16 42.94 -3.83
CA VAL A 371 0.73 43.34 -5.17
C VAL A 371 0.96 44.84 -5.27
N GLU A 372 2.15 45.22 -5.75
CA GLU A 372 2.34 46.52 -6.38
C GLU A 372 1.50 46.52 -7.66
N ASP A 373 0.32 47.16 -7.57
CA ASP A 373 -0.23 47.89 -8.71
C ASP A 373 0.78 48.97 -9.08
N ALA A 374 1.35 48.88 -10.29
CA ALA A 374 2.03 49.98 -10.93
C ALA A 374 1.47 50.13 -12.36
N PRO A 375 1.29 51.39 -12.82
CA PRO A 375 0.08 51.89 -13.48
C PRO A 375 -0.11 51.52 -14.95
#